data_AF-A0A7Y0L595-F1
#
_entry.id   AF-A0A7Y0L595-F1
#
_cell.length_a   1.000
_cell.length_b   1.000
_cell.length_c   1.000
_cell.angle_alpha   90.00
_cell.angle_beta   90.00
_cell.angle_gamma   90.00
#
_symmetry.space_group_name_H-M   'P 1'
#
loop_
_entity.id
_entity.type
_entity.pdbx_description
1 polymer ?
#
loop_
_entity_poly.entity_id
_entity_poly.type
_entity_poly.pdbx_seq_one_letter_code
_entity_poly.pdbx_strand_id
1 'polypeptide(L)'
;MGSYKVLKASDVRQRWSEVVNEVARDKTRVIVEKSGVPVAGVVSPQDLEWLQERDRRMAELRETMDEMRQAFRDVPPEEFNRAVDRAVQESRSHTDGPPPA
;
A
#
# COMPACT_ATOMS: atom_id res chain seq x y z
N MET A 1 -3.45 -14.04 -4.23
CA MET A 1 -3.87 -13.57 -2.90
C MET A 1 -2.95 -14.26 -1.90
N GLY A 2 -2.02 -13.55 -1.27
CA GLY A 2 -1.00 -14.19 -0.42
C GLY A 2 -1.67 -14.91 0.74
N SER A 3 -1.54 -16.23 0.82
CA SER A 3 -2.11 -17.01 1.91
C SER A 3 -1.33 -16.74 3.19
N TYR A 4 -2.00 -16.29 4.24
CA TYR A 4 -1.44 -16.22 5.58
C TYR A 4 -1.94 -17.39 6.42
N LYS A 5 -1.11 -17.87 7.35
CA LYS A 5 -1.54 -18.79 8.41
C LYS A 5 -2.02 -17.98 9.60
N VAL A 6 -3.02 -18.48 10.30
CA VAL A 6 -3.50 -17.90 11.56
C VAL A 6 -3.09 -18.80 12.70
N LEU A 7 -2.38 -18.27 13.69
CA LEU A 7 -1.90 -19.01 14.86
C LEU A 7 -2.29 -18.28 16.15
N LYS A 8 -2.63 -19.05 17.19
CA LYS A 8 -2.87 -18.45 18.51
C LYS A 8 -1.55 -17.98 19.13
N ALA A 9 -1.60 -16.90 19.90
CA ALA A 9 -0.45 -16.36 20.62
C ALA A 9 0.22 -17.40 21.54
N SER A 10 -0.57 -18.33 22.11
CA SER A 10 -0.05 -19.46 22.89
C SER A 10 0.83 -20.39 22.06
N ASP A 11 0.40 -20.69 20.84
CA ASP A 11 1.04 -21.66 19.95
C ASP A 11 2.33 -21.06 19.37
N VAL A 12 2.27 -19.80 18.96
CA VAL A 12 3.44 -19.02 18.52
C VAL A 12 4.49 -18.95 19.62
N ARG A 13 4.08 -18.73 20.88
CA ARG A 13 5.01 -18.72 22.02
C ARG A 13 5.67 -20.08 22.23
N GLN A 14 4.94 -21.18 22.09
CA GLN A 14 5.48 -22.53 22.28
C GLN A 14 6.42 -22.96 21.13
N ARG A 15 6.15 -22.50 19.91
CA ARG A 15 6.85 -22.94 18.68
C ARG A 15 7.58 -21.81 17.98
N TRP A 16 8.06 -20.82 18.73
CA TRP A 16 8.61 -19.59 18.15
C TRP A 16 9.70 -19.83 17.11
N SER A 17 10.66 -20.72 17.41
CA SER A 17 11.75 -21.04 16.49
C SER A 17 11.26 -21.66 15.18
N GLU A 18 10.25 -22.52 15.22
CA GLU A 18 9.65 -23.12 14.02
C GLU A 18 8.95 -22.03 13.19
N VAL A 19 8.14 -21.19 13.83
CA VAL A 19 7.43 -20.08 13.18
C VAL A 19 8.41 -19.13 12.47
N VAL A 20 9.49 -18.72 13.15
CA VAL A 20 10.50 -17.83 12.55
C VAL A 20 11.21 -18.51 11.38
N ASN A 21 11.53 -19.79 11.48
CA ASN A 21 12.17 -20.53 10.39
C ASN A 21 11.25 -20.64 9.16
N GLU A 22 9.96 -20.96 9.35
CA GLU A 22 8.97 -21.01 8.27
C GLU A 22 8.80 -19.64 7.60
N VAL A 23 8.70 -18.58 8.41
CA VAL A 23 8.55 -17.20 7.90
C VAL A 23 9.79 -16.78 7.10
N ALA A 24 10.99 -17.10 7.60
CA ALA A 24 12.25 -16.69 6.97
C ALA A 24 12.54 -17.45 5.67
N ARG A 25 12.16 -18.75 5.58
CA ARG A 25 12.51 -19.61 4.43
C ARG A 25 11.39 -19.71 3.40
N ASP A 26 10.16 -19.89 3.85
CA ASP A 26 9.04 -20.31 2.99
C ASP A 26 8.14 -19.16 2.57
N LYS A 27 8.52 -17.91 2.91
CA LYS A 27 7.70 -16.70 2.72
C LYS A 27 6.28 -16.84 3.29
N THR A 28 6.13 -17.67 4.32
CA THR A 28 4.85 -17.83 5.01
C THR A 28 4.61 -16.60 5.86
N ARG A 29 3.46 -15.95 5.69
CA ARG A 29 3.01 -14.86 6.56
C ARG A 29 2.12 -15.42 7.64
N VAL A 30 2.30 -14.99 8.88
CA VAL A 30 1.52 -15.46 10.03
C VAL A 30 0.76 -14.31 10.65
N ILE A 31 -0.53 -14.49 10.88
CA ILE A 31 -1.34 -13.65 11.76
C ILE A 31 -1.40 -14.32 13.13
N VAL A 32 -1.02 -13.57 14.16
CA VAL A 32 -1.09 -13.99 15.55
C VAL A 32 -2.41 -13.50 16.14
N GLU A 33 -3.17 -14.42 16.73
CA GLU A 33 -4.44 -14.13 17.39
C GLU A 33 -4.37 -14.31 18.89
N LYS A 34 -5.10 -13.45 19.62
CA LYS A 34 -5.36 -13.59 21.05
C LYS A 34 -6.88 -13.57 21.27
N SER A 35 -7.42 -14.65 21.81
CA SER A 35 -8.87 -14.81 22.03
C SER A 35 -9.71 -14.58 20.77
N GLY A 36 -9.21 -15.02 19.59
CA GLY A 36 -9.89 -14.87 18.30
C GLY A 36 -9.75 -13.49 17.65
N VAL A 37 -8.97 -12.58 18.24
CA VAL A 37 -8.69 -11.25 17.69
C VAL A 37 -7.28 -11.23 17.10
N PRO A 38 -7.08 -10.84 15.82
CA PRO A 38 -5.76 -10.59 15.25
C PRO A 38 -5.04 -9.46 16.00
N VAL A 39 -3.83 -9.72 16.48
CA VAL A 39 -3.06 -8.75 17.28
C VAL A 39 -1.67 -8.43 16.72
N ALA A 40 -1.10 -9.31 15.91
CA ALA A 40 0.20 -9.09 15.27
C ALA A 40 0.34 -9.87 13.97
N GLY A 41 1.25 -9.43 13.10
CA GLY A 41 1.71 -10.18 11.94
C GLY A 41 3.19 -10.52 12.07
N VAL A 42 3.58 -11.72 11.66
CA VAL A 42 4.99 -12.12 11.50
C VAL A 42 5.24 -12.34 10.01
N VAL A 43 6.23 -11.63 9.48
CA VAL A 43 6.59 -11.62 8.06
C VAL A 43 8.10 -11.72 7.92
N SER A 44 8.58 -12.11 6.74
CA SER A 44 10.01 -12.16 6.47
C SER A 44 10.61 -10.74 6.44
N PRO A 45 11.93 -10.58 6.63
CA PRO A 45 12.59 -9.28 6.51
C PRO A 45 12.33 -8.61 5.15
N GLN A 46 12.31 -9.37 4.05
CA GLN A 46 12.05 -8.82 2.71
C GLN A 46 10.62 -8.30 2.57
N ASP A 47 9.64 -8.99 3.15
CA ASP A 47 8.25 -8.52 3.18
C ASP A 47 8.12 -7.26 4.04
N LEU A 48 8.84 -7.19 5.16
CA LEU A 48 8.86 -5.99 6.00
C LEU A 48 9.44 -4.78 5.26
N GLU A 49 10.56 -4.96 4.56
CA GLU A 49 11.17 -3.92 3.71
C GLU A 49 10.20 -3.46 2.61
N TRP A 50 9.51 -4.40 1.95
CA TRP A 50 8.50 -4.07 0.93
C TRP A 50 7.31 -3.30 1.51
N LEU A 51 6.86 -3.64 2.71
CA LEU A 51 5.79 -2.91 3.42
C LEU A 51 6.25 -1.49 3.78
N GLN A 52 7.46 -1.33 4.32
CA GLN A 52 8.03 -0.03 4.66
C GLN A 52 8.18 0.87 3.44
N GLU A 53 8.63 0.32 2.31
CA GLU A 53 8.72 1.07 1.07
C GLU A 53 7.37 1.58 0.58
N ARG A 54 6.32 0.75 0.70
CA ARG A 54 4.96 1.16 0.35
C ARG A 54 4.42 2.23 1.27
N ASP A 55 4.68 2.13 2.57
CA ASP A 55 4.26 3.14 3.54
C ASP A 55 4.93 4.48 3.24
N ARG A 56 6.22 4.47 2.90
CA ARG A 56 6.96 5.68 2.48
C ARG A 56 6.35 6.31 1.23
N ARG A 57 6.14 5.54 0.16
CA ARG A 57 5.52 6.06 -1.08
C ARG A 57 4.11 6.59 -0.84
N MET A 58 3.34 5.95 0.04
CA MET A 58 2.00 6.41 0.37
C MET A 58 2.03 7.73 1.15
N ALA A 59 3.00 7.90 2.05
CA ALA A 59 3.21 9.17 2.75
C ALA A 59 3.60 10.30 1.79
N GLU A 60 4.54 10.06 0.87
CA GLU A 60 4.96 11.01 -0.16
C GLU A 60 3.80 11.39 -1.09
N LEU A 61 3.03 10.40 -1.53
CA LEU A 61 1.83 10.63 -2.35
C LEU A 61 0.80 11.46 -1.59
N ARG A 62 0.60 11.18 -0.30
CA ARG A 62 -0.35 11.90 0.54
C ARG A 62 0.05 13.36 0.70
N GLU A 63 1.33 13.64 0.96
CA GLU A 63 1.87 15.00 1.04
C GLU A 63 1.65 15.76 -0.27
N THR A 64 2.02 15.14 -1.41
CA THR A 64 1.79 15.72 -2.74
C THR A 64 0.31 16.04 -2.99
N MET A 65 -0.59 15.13 -2.60
CA MET A 65 -2.04 15.32 -2.76
C MET A 65 -2.59 16.41 -1.85
N ASP A 66 -2.07 16.53 -0.62
CA ASP A 66 -2.46 17.58 0.31
C ASP A 66 -1.98 18.95 -0.18
N GLU A 67 -0.77 19.06 -0.74
CA GLU A 67 -0.28 20.28 -1.41
C GLU A 67 -1.17 20.68 -2.58
N MET A 68 -1.49 19.75 -3.47
CA MET A 68 -2.41 19.99 -4.60
C MET A 68 -3.76 20.47 -4.10
N ARG A 69 -4.37 19.79 -3.11
CA ARG A 69 -5.66 20.20 -2.53
C ARG A 69 -5.59 21.61 -1.94
N GLN A 70 -4.49 21.95 -1.28
CA GLN A 70 -4.33 23.26 -0.67
C GLN A 70 -4.21 24.37 -1.70
N ALA A 71 -3.53 24.13 -2.82
CA ALA A 71 -3.43 25.08 -3.93
C ALA A 71 -4.78 25.42 -4.56
N PHE A 72 -5.75 24.49 -4.53
CA PHE A 72 -7.08 24.68 -5.10
C PHE A 72 -8.18 24.93 -4.04
N ARG A 73 -7.83 25.16 -2.78
CA ARG A 73 -8.80 25.32 -1.68
C ARG A 73 -9.86 26.39 -1.95
N ASP A 74 -9.45 27.51 -2.55
CA ASP A 74 -10.31 28.67 -2.77
C ASP A 74 -10.90 28.72 -4.18
N VAL A 75 -10.71 27.67 -4.99
CA VAL A 75 -11.25 27.59 -6.35
C VAL A 75 -12.65 26.97 -6.30
N PRO A 76 -13.69 27.64 -6.83
CA PRO A 76 -15.03 27.06 -6.92
C PRO A 76 -15.03 25.73 -7.70
N PRO A 77 -15.78 24.71 -7.27
CA PRO A 77 -15.79 23.39 -7.92
C PRO A 77 -16.11 23.44 -9.42
N GLU A 78 -17.00 24.34 -9.85
CA GLU A 78 -17.37 24.50 -11.26
C GLU A 78 -16.24 25.09 -12.10
N GLU A 79 -15.38 25.93 -11.51
CA GLU A 79 -14.19 26.46 -12.17
C GLU A 79 -13.07 25.42 -12.24
N PHE A 80 -12.85 24.71 -11.14
CA PHE A 80 -11.92 23.59 -11.09
C PHE A 80 -12.26 22.52 -12.14
N ASN A 81 -13.51 22.06 -12.19
CA ASN A 81 -13.95 21.03 -13.14
C ASN A 81 -13.77 21.48 -14.59
N ARG A 82 -14.09 22.73 -14.92
CA ARG A 82 -13.85 23.28 -16.28
C ARG A 82 -12.37 23.29 -16.65
N ALA A 83 -11.49 23.61 -15.70
CA ALA A 83 -10.04 23.59 -15.94
C ALA A 83 -9.53 22.16 -16.13
N VAL A 84 -10.00 21.20 -15.33
CA VAL A 84 -9.67 19.77 -15.47
C VAL A 84 -10.14 19.23 -16.82
N ASP A 85 -11.38 19.50 -17.22
CA ASP A 85 -11.92 19.06 -18.51
C ASP A 85 -11.08 19.58 -19.69
N ARG A 86 -10.65 20.84 -19.62
CA ARG A 86 -9.75 21.43 -20.62
C ARG A 86 -8.40 20.70 -20.66
N ALA A 87 -7.76 20.49 -19.51
CA ALA A 87 -6.47 19.81 -19.44
C ALA A 87 -6.53 18.35 -19.94
N VAL A 88 -7.62 17.63 -19.65
CA VAL A 88 -7.84 16.26 -20.16
C VAL A 88 -8.03 16.26 -21.67
N GLN A 89 -8.77 17.22 -22.24
CA GLN A 89 -8.92 17.35 -23.69
C GLN A 89 -7.58 17.66 -24.38
N GLU A 90 -6.78 18.57 -23.80
CA GLU A 90 -5.45 18.91 -24.32
C GLU A 90 -4.50 17.70 -24.31
N SER A 91 -4.49 16.90 -23.24
CA SER A 91 -3.69 15.67 -23.15
C SER A 91 -4.10 14.61 -24.17
N ARG A 92 -5.41 14.44 -24.42
CA ARG A 92 -5.91 13.50 -25.43
C ARG A 92 -5.55 13.93 -26.85
N SER A 93 -5.60 15.24 -27.14
CA SER A 93 -5.15 15.76 -28.43
C SER A 93 -3.63 15.66 -28.66
N HIS A 94 -2.83 15.45 -27.61
CA HIS A 94 -1.39 15.21 -27.70
C HIS A 94 -1.00 13.73 -27.83
N THR A 95 -1.93 12.78 -27.69
CA THR A 95 -1.66 11.34 -27.75
C THR A 95 -2.22 10.71 -29.03
N ASP A 96 -1.85 11.27 -30.18
CA ASP A 96 -2.02 10.67 -31.52
C ASP A 96 -0.65 10.31 -32.14
N GLY A 97 0.19 9.63 -31.37
CA GLY A 97 1.46 9.05 -31.84
C GLY A 97 1.48 7.53 -31.61
N PRO A 98 1.83 6.71 -32.62
CA PRO A 98 1.81 5.25 -32.46
C PRO A 98 2.85 4.79 -31.41
N PRO A 99 2.61 3.67 -30.71
CA PRO A 99 3.57 3.16 -29.72
C PRO A 99 4.90 2.82 -30.39
N PRO A 100 6.05 3.05 -29.72
CA PRO A 100 7.36 2.67 -30.25
C PRO A 100 7.46 1.15 -30.42
N ALA A 101 8.07 0.74 -31.54
CA ALA A 101 8.23 -0.65 -31.99
C ALA A 101 9.07 -1.52 -31.04
#